data_AF-A0AAW5MWD3-F1
#
_entry.id   AF-A0AAW5MWD3-F1
#
_cell.length_a   1.000
_cell.length_b   1.000
_cell.length_c   1.000
_cell.angle_alpha   90.00
_cell.angle_beta   90.00
_cell.angle_gamma   90.00
#
_symmetry.space_group_name_H-M   'P 1'
#
loop_
_entity.id
_entity.type
_entity.pdbx_description
1 polymer ?
#
loop_
_entity_poly.entity_id
_entity_poly.type
_entity_poly.pdbx_seq_one_letter_code
_entity_poly.pdbx_strand_id
1 'polypeptide(L)'
;YANQLGARQGAGAVYLHAHHPDILRFLDTKRENADEKIRIKTLSLGVVIPDITFHLAKENAQMALFSPYDVERVYGKPFADVAISQHYDELVADERIRKKYLTARDFFQRLAEIQFES
;
A
#
# COMPACT_ATOMS: atom_id res chain seq x y z
N TYR A 1 4.61 24.08 9.55
CA TYR A 1 4.37 24.00 11.00
C TYR A 1 5.54 23.36 11.77
N ALA A 2 6.43 22.60 11.13
CA ALA A 2 7.84 22.51 11.51
C ALA A 2 8.67 22.76 10.24
N ASN A 3 9.52 23.78 10.24
CA ASN A 3 10.39 24.14 9.12
C ASN A 3 11.74 24.59 9.68
N GLN A 4 12.81 24.48 8.90
CA GLN A 4 14.14 24.85 9.34
C GLN A 4 14.28 26.38 9.38
N LEU A 5 13.67 27.04 10.37
CA LEU A 5 13.72 28.50 10.58
C LEU A 5 13.32 29.30 9.32
N GLY A 6 12.38 28.77 8.52
CA GLY A 6 11.92 29.39 7.28
C GLY A 6 12.76 29.11 6.02
N ALA A 7 13.87 28.37 6.11
CA ALA A 7 14.77 28.13 4.97
C ALA A 7 14.32 26.98 4.05
N ARG A 8 13.70 25.92 4.59
CA ARG A 8 13.17 24.77 3.84
C ARG A 8 11.90 24.21 4.48
N GLN A 9 10.96 23.76 3.64
CA GLN A 9 9.83 22.98 4.14
C GLN A 9 10.34 21.66 4.75
N GLY A 10 9.70 21.22 5.84
CA GLY A 10 10.03 19.92 6.44
C GLY A 10 9.79 18.78 5.45
N ALA A 11 10.66 17.78 5.49
CA ALA A 11 10.52 16.56 4.71
C ALA A 11 9.90 15.45 5.57
N GLY A 12 8.99 14.69 5.00
CA GLY A 12 8.39 13.52 5.62
C GLY A 12 8.24 12.41 4.59
N ALA A 13 8.31 11.16 5.05
CA ALA A 13 8.02 10.00 4.23
C ALA A 13 7.03 9.10 4.97
N VAL A 14 6.09 8.52 4.24
CA VAL A 14 5.14 7.53 4.77
C VAL A 14 5.25 6.28 3.91
N TYR A 15 5.27 5.15 4.59
CA TYR A 15 5.33 3.84 3.96
C TYR A 15 4.00 3.11 4.17
N LEU A 16 3.51 2.46 3.12
CA LEU A 16 2.33 1.61 3.18
C LEU A 16 2.63 0.24 2.57
N HIS A 17 2.07 -0.81 3.14
CA HIS A 17 2.26 -2.16 2.63
C HIS A 17 1.40 -2.41 1.38
N ALA A 18 1.92 -3.11 0.37
CA ALA A 18 1.25 -3.34 -0.91
C ALA A 18 -0.09 -4.09 -0.77
N HIS A 19 -0.19 -4.99 0.21
CA HIS A 19 -1.41 -5.74 0.53
C HIS A 19 -2.37 -5.00 1.48
N HIS A 20 -2.21 -3.69 1.67
CA HIS A 20 -3.12 -2.88 2.48
C HIS A 20 -4.36 -2.44 1.65
N PRO A 21 -5.60 -2.45 2.21
CA PRO A 21 -6.85 -2.14 1.49
C PRO A 21 -6.90 -0.74 0.87
N ASP A 22 -6.13 0.19 1.39
CA ASP A 22 -6.04 1.58 0.90
C ASP A 22 -4.86 1.84 -0.05
N ILE A 23 -4.14 0.80 -0.50
CA ILE A 23 -2.92 0.97 -1.31
C ILE A 23 -3.16 1.80 -2.59
N LEU A 24 -4.27 1.59 -3.29
CA LEU A 24 -4.56 2.34 -4.52
C LEU A 24 -4.88 3.81 -4.21
N ARG A 25 -5.63 4.07 -3.12
CA ARG A 25 -5.95 5.43 -2.69
C ARG A 25 -4.71 6.18 -2.22
N PHE A 26 -3.81 5.48 -1.54
CA PHE A 26 -2.52 6.01 -1.10
C PHE A 26 -1.68 6.46 -2.29
N LEU A 27 -1.55 5.60 -3.29
CA LEU A 27 -0.88 5.90 -4.55
C LEU A 27 -1.52 7.10 -5.29
N ASP A 28 -2.86 7.14 -5.36
CA ASP A 28 -3.58 8.22 -6.03
C ASP A 28 -3.37 9.62 -5.41
N THR A 29 -2.90 9.72 -4.16
CA THR A 29 -2.61 11.03 -3.54
C THR A 29 -1.48 11.80 -4.23
N LYS A 30 -0.66 11.13 -5.06
CA LYS A 30 0.44 11.73 -5.80
C LYS A 30 0.12 12.12 -7.23
N ARG A 31 -0.98 11.63 -7.80
CA ARG A 31 -1.39 11.99 -9.16
C ARG A 31 -1.61 13.50 -9.27
N GLU A 32 -1.12 14.11 -10.34
CA GLU A 32 -1.23 15.55 -10.55
C GLU A 32 -2.69 16.02 -10.61
N ASN A 33 -3.54 15.20 -11.25
CA ASN A 33 -4.97 15.46 -11.44
C ASN A 33 -5.85 15.00 -10.26
N ALA A 34 -5.27 14.67 -9.11
CA ALA A 34 -6.03 14.31 -7.92
C ALA A 34 -6.81 15.52 -7.36
N ASP A 35 -7.97 15.27 -6.74
CA ASP A 35 -8.72 16.29 -5.99
C ASP A 35 -7.80 16.97 -4.96
N GLU A 36 -7.84 18.30 -4.89
CA GLU A 36 -6.95 19.08 -4.04
C GLU A 36 -7.09 18.71 -2.55
N LYS A 37 -8.24 18.19 -2.12
CA LYS A 37 -8.44 17.71 -0.74
C LYS A 37 -7.69 16.42 -0.42
N ILE A 38 -7.31 15.64 -1.43
CA ILE A 38 -6.67 14.33 -1.30
C ILE A 38 -5.19 14.39 -1.71
N ARG A 39 -4.80 15.39 -2.51
CA ARG A 39 -3.45 15.53 -3.04
C ARG A 39 -2.42 15.85 -1.95
N ILE A 40 -1.35 15.06 -1.89
CA ILE A 40 -0.25 15.25 -0.94
C ILE A 40 0.99 15.82 -1.66
N LYS A 41 1.20 17.13 -1.51
CA LYS A 41 2.24 17.88 -2.25
C LYS A 41 3.66 17.67 -1.70
N THR A 42 3.84 17.53 -0.38
CA THR A 42 5.17 17.67 0.26
C THR A 42 5.74 16.39 0.87
N LEU A 43 4.95 15.33 0.98
CA LEU A 43 5.33 14.10 1.65
C LEU A 43 5.76 13.03 0.63
N SER A 44 6.88 12.36 0.85
CA SER A 44 7.33 11.24 0.02
C SER A 44 6.54 9.97 0.34
N LEU A 45 6.18 9.20 -0.70
CA LEU A 45 5.49 7.93 -0.52
C LEU A 45 6.47 6.77 -0.72
N GLY A 46 6.39 5.77 0.15
CA GLY A 46 7.05 4.49 0.00
C GLY A 46 6.04 3.35 0.04
N VAL A 47 6.33 2.28 -0.70
CA VAL A 47 5.52 1.06 -0.67
C VAL A 47 6.40 -0.13 -0.28
N VAL A 48 5.92 -0.93 0.67
CA VAL A 48 6.57 -2.19 1.05
C VAL A 48 5.93 -3.31 0.23
N ILE A 49 6.73 -3.95 -0.63
CA ILE A 49 6.27 -4.98 -1.57
C ILE A 49 6.90 -6.32 -1.18
N PRO A 50 6.12 -7.30 -0.70
CA PRO A 50 6.61 -8.64 -0.41
C PRO A 50 6.78 -9.48 -1.70
N ASP A 51 7.57 -10.54 -1.62
CA ASP A 51 7.88 -11.42 -2.77
C ASP A 51 6.62 -12.00 -3.43
N ILE A 52 5.60 -12.34 -2.64
CA ILE A 52 4.34 -12.90 -3.15
C ILE A 52 3.66 -11.97 -4.16
N THR A 53 3.79 -10.65 -4.02
CA THR A 53 3.23 -9.69 -4.98
C THR A 53 3.84 -9.87 -6.38
N PHE A 54 5.14 -10.15 -6.47
CA PHE A 54 5.82 -10.40 -7.75
C PHE A 54 5.40 -11.74 -8.36
N HIS A 55 5.27 -12.79 -7.55
CA HIS A 55 4.76 -14.08 -8.01
C HIS A 55 3.36 -13.94 -8.61
N LEU A 56 2.45 -13.26 -7.91
CA LEU A 56 1.10 -12.98 -8.38
C LEU A 56 1.10 -12.16 -9.69
N ALA A 57 1.96 -11.14 -9.80
CA ALA A 57 2.05 -10.33 -11.01
C ALA A 57 2.57 -11.12 -12.22
N LYS A 58 3.56 -11.98 -12.01
CA LYS A 58 4.13 -12.87 -13.04
C LYS A 58 3.04 -13.76 -13.63
N GLU A 59 2.22 -14.34 -12.78
CA GLU A 59 1.13 -15.25 -13.14
C GLU A 59 -0.16 -14.53 -13.59
N ASN A 60 -0.17 -13.19 -13.58
CA ASN A 60 -1.36 -12.39 -13.83
C ASN A 60 -2.54 -12.73 -12.89
N ALA A 61 -2.22 -13.05 -11.64
CA ALA A 61 -3.17 -13.43 -10.62
C ALA A 61 -3.76 -12.22 -9.87
N GLN A 62 -4.84 -12.48 -9.15
CA GLN A 62 -5.44 -11.53 -8.21
C GLN A 62 -4.59 -11.44 -6.94
N MET A 63 -4.34 -10.21 -6.50
CA MET A 63 -3.73 -9.86 -5.23
C MET A 63 -4.80 -9.54 -4.20
N ALA A 64 -4.74 -10.22 -3.05
CA ALA A 64 -5.60 -9.96 -1.91
C ALA A 64 -5.05 -8.80 -1.07
N LEU A 65 -5.91 -7.86 -0.72
CA LEU A 65 -5.65 -6.79 0.24
C LEU A 65 -6.36 -7.12 1.56
N PHE A 66 -5.61 -7.21 2.65
CA PHE A 66 -6.14 -7.68 3.92
C PHE A 66 -6.45 -6.53 4.87
N SER A 67 -7.63 -6.57 5.50
CA SER A 67 -8.00 -5.64 6.56
C SER A 67 -7.02 -5.73 7.76
N PRO A 68 -6.23 -4.68 8.07
CA PRO A 68 -5.29 -4.71 9.19
C PRO A 68 -5.99 -4.98 10.53
N TYR A 69 -7.20 -4.44 10.68
CA TYR A 69 -8.04 -4.60 11.87
C TYR A 69 -8.45 -6.06 12.10
N ASP A 70 -8.82 -6.77 11.03
CA ASP A 70 -9.23 -8.17 11.17
C ASP A 70 -8.01 -9.07 11.37
N VAL A 71 -6.89 -8.78 10.67
CA VAL A 71 -5.61 -9.49 10.85
C VAL A 71 -5.14 -9.38 12.30
N GLU A 72 -5.16 -8.18 12.88
CA GLU A 72 -4.74 -7.98 14.28
C GLU A 72 -5.61 -8.74 15.27
N ARG A 73 -6.93 -8.80 15.03
CA ARG A 73 -7.85 -9.58 15.87
C ARG A 73 -7.65 -11.08 15.78
N VAL A 74 -7.29 -11.60 14.60
CA VAL A 74 -7.10 -13.03 14.38
C VAL A 74 -5.72 -13.49 14.84
N TYR A 75 -4.67 -12.72 14.52
CA TYR A 75 -3.28 -13.09 14.77
C TYR A 75 -2.72 -12.51 16.07
N GLY A 76 -3.42 -11.58 16.73
CA GLY A 76 -2.96 -10.90 17.94
C GLY A 76 -1.74 -10.00 17.70
N LYS A 77 -1.44 -9.65 16.44
CA LYS A 77 -0.29 -8.85 16.02
C LYS A 77 -0.69 -7.79 15.01
N PRO A 78 -0.12 -6.57 15.09
CA PRO A 78 -0.33 -5.56 14.06
C PRO A 78 0.03 -6.10 12.68
N PHE A 79 -0.69 -5.64 11.65
CA PHE A 79 -0.48 -6.08 10.26
C PHE A 79 0.97 -5.95 9.77
N ALA A 80 1.68 -4.91 10.22
CA ALA A 80 3.08 -4.67 9.86
C ALA A 80 4.04 -5.75 10.39
N ASP A 81 3.66 -6.47 11.44
CA ASP A 81 4.47 -7.51 12.08
C ASP A 81 4.13 -8.92 11.59
N VAL A 82 3.19 -9.05 10.65
CA VAL A 82 2.80 -10.33 10.04
C VAL A 82 3.57 -10.53 8.74
N ALA A 83 4.21 -11.70 8.61
CA ALA A 83 4.94 -12.07 7.39
C ALA A 83 3.97 -12.46 6.27
N ILE A 84 3.49 -11.46 5.51
CA ILE A 84 2.45 -11.65 4.49
C ILE A 84 2.82 -12.70 3.43
N SER A 85 4.08 -12.73 2.96
CA SER A 85 4.51 -13.78 2.00
C SER A 85 4.36 -15.20 2.55
N GLN A 86 4.59 -15.40 3.85
CA GLN A 86 4.56 -16.74 4.47
C GLN A 86 3.14 -17.20 4.78
N HIS A 87 2.27 -16.25 5.15
CA HIS A 87 0.89 -16.53 5.57
C HIS A 87 -0.14 -16.20 4.48
N TYR A 88 0.27 -15.93 3.24
CA TYR A 88 -0.64 -15.40 2.21
C TYR A 88 -1.85 -16.30 1.99
N ASP A 89 -1.62 -17.60 1.78
CA ASP A 89 -2.69 -18.55 1.51
C ASP A 89 -3.61 -18.76 2.73
N GLU A 90 -3.04 -18.77 3.93
CA GLU A 90 -3.80 -18.84 5.19
C GLU A 90 -4.70 -17.62 5.37
N LEU A 91 -4.13 -16.42 5.16
CA LEU A 91 -4.85 -15.16 5.23
C LEU A 91 -5.97 -15.11 4.20
N VAL A 92 -5.74 -15.57 2.97
CA VAL A 92 -6.74 -15.65 1.90
C VAL A 92 -7.86 -16.61 2.29
N ALA A 93 -7.53 -17.79 2.84
CA ALA A 93 -8.51 -18.80 3.25
C ALA A 93 -9.35 -18.41 4.47
N ASP A 94 -8.86 -17.55 5.38
CA ASP A 94 -9.56 -17.22 6.62
C ASP A 94 -10.74 -16.27 6.42
N GLU A 95 -11.97 -16.79 6.41
CA GLU A 95 -13.21 -16.01 6.21
C GLU A 95 -13.42 -14.86 7.22
N ARG A 96 -12.76 -14.90 8.39
CA ARG A 96 -12.85 -13.84 9.40
C ARG A 96 -12.14 -12.56 8.97
N ILE A 97 -11.22 -12.65 8.01
CA ILE A 97 -10.43 -11.53 7.51
C ILE A 97 -11.10 -10.98 6.27
N ARG A 98 -11.54 -9.72 6.31
CA ARG A 98 -12.07 -9.06 5.11
C ARG A 98 -10.93 -8.83 4.12
N LYS A 99 -11.19 -9.21 2.85
CA LYS A 99 -10.28 -8.94 1.74
C LYS A 99 -10.93 -8.06 0.68
N LYS A 100 -10.10 -7.26 0.03
CA LYS A 100 -10.39 -6.74 -1.31
C LYS A 100 -9.44 -7.42 -2.30
N TYR A 101 -9.80 -7.43 -3.57
CA TYR A 101 -8.95 -8.01 -4.60
C TYR A 101 -8.70 -7.00 -5.71
N LEU A 102 -7.53 -7.10 -6.32
CA LEU A 102 -7.15 -6.36 -7.52
C LEU A 102 -6.12 -7.18 -8.30
N THR A 103 -5.95 -6.91 -9.59
CA THR A 103 -4.92 -7.62 -10.38
C THR A 103 -3.53 -7.17 -9.98
N ALA A 104 -2.62 -8.09 -9.67
CA ALA A 104 -1.26 -7.72 -9.27
C ALA A 104 -0.53 -6.88 -10.35
N ARG A 105 -0.82 -7.11 -11.63
CA ARG A 105 -0.29 -6.29 -12.74
C ARG A 105 -0.82 -4.86 -12.72
N ASP A 106 -2.10 -4.65 -12.46
CA ASP A 106 -2.71 -3.31 -12.39
C ASP A 106 -2.07 -2.50 -11.25
N PHE A 107 -1.72 -3.14 -10.13
CA PHE A 107 -0.98 -2.50 -9.05
C PHE A 107 0.40 -2.01 -9.50
N PHE A 108 1.21 -2.86 -10.14
CA PHE A 108 2.53 -2.46 -10.62
C PHE A 108 2.45 -1.41 -11.74
N GLN A 109 1.45 -1.50 -12.62
CA GLN A 109 1.21 -0.48 -13.63
C GLN A 109 0.94 0.88 -12.98
N ARG A 110 0.03 0.93 -12.00
CA ARG A 110 -0.30 2.19 -11.31
C ARG A 110 0.89 2.74 -10.53
N LEU A 111 1.70 1.86 -9.93
CA LEU A 111 2.94 2.24 -9.26
C LEU A 111 3.93 2.89 -10.23
N ALA A 112 4.12 2.30 -11.41
CA ALA A 112 5.03 2.81 -12.43
C ALA A 112 4.54 4.14 -13.03
N GLU A 113 3.24 4.28 -13.29
CA GLU A 113 2.63 5.54 -13.74
C GLU A 113 2.95 6.69 -12.76
N ILE A 114 2.72 6.46 -11.46
CA ILE A 114 2.96 7.50 -10.44
C ILE A 114 4.44 7.83 -10.29
N GLN A 115 5.33 6.82 -10.39
CA GLN A 115 6.78 7.04 -10.37
C GLN A 115 7.27 7.84 -11.58
N PHE A 116 6.58 7.77 -12.72
CA PHE A 116 6.91 8.54 -13.92
C PHE A 116 6.37 9.98 -13.85
N GLU A 117 5.20 10.17 -13.24
CA GLU A 117 4.54 11.47 -13.09
C GLU A 117 5.11 12.35 -11.96
N SER A 118 5.82 11.77 -10.99
CA SER A 118 6.33 12.45 -9.77
C SER A 118 7.83 12.70 -9.80
#